data_AF-A0A438M4B9-F1
#
_entry.id   AF-A0A438M4B9-F1
#
_cell.length_a   1.000
_cell.length_b   1.000
_cell.length_c   1.000
_cell.angle_alpha   90.00
_cell.angle_beta   90.00
_cell.angle_gamma   90.00
#
_symmetry.space_group_name_H-M   'P 1'
#
loop_
_entity.id
_entity.type
_entity.pdbx_description
1 polymer ?
#
loop_
_entity_poly.entity_id
_entity_poly.type
_entity_poly.pdbx_seq_one_letter_code
_entity_poly.pdbx_strand_id
1 'polypeptide(L)'
;MFAEVTYATSAGSGRPNEDLVIAGPSWIVVLDGATAAAGVDSGCLHDVPWLVARLGGALAARLAVDGDTPLSGVLEEAIEETAAAHGGGCDLGHPDSPSSTVAVVRVARGRVEYLVLGDSPVVLAPAAGGAEVVADDRLERLPGGRPYTVELVRRMRNVPGGFWVAAARPEAAAQGVGGSVDARELRGVGVCTDGVARLVDWYGWSWDDVVAALDGEGPRAVIGAVRGLEVARGPVRGKRHDDASAAWGRLVAAPS
;
A
#
# COMPACT_ATOMS: atom_id res chain seq x y z
N MET A 1 13.59 1.37 16.04
CA MET A 1 12.78 0.15 15.83
C MET A 1 11.36 0.42 16.33
N PHE A 2 10.42 -0.42 15.95
CA PHE A 2 9.08 -0.38 16.53
C PHE A 2 9.08 -1.06 17.91
N ALA A 3 8.34 -0.49 18.85
CA ALA A 3 8.04 -1.13 20.13
C ALA A 3 7.00 -2.24 19.93
N GLU A 4 6.06 -2.01 19.02
CA GLU A 4 4.98 -2.92 18.67
C GLU A 4 4.57 -2.66 17.22
N VAL A 5 4.26 -3.73 16.49
CA VAL A 5 3.58 -3.66 15.20
C VAL A 5 2.31 -4.48 15.29
N THR A 6 1.17 -3.85 15.00
CA THR A 6 -0.11 -4.53 14.85
C THR A 6 -0.60 -4.37 13.41
N TYR A 7 -1.31 -5.36 12.90
CA TYR A 7 -1.96 -5.26 11.59
C TYR A 7 -3.23 -6.09 11.54
N ALA A 8 -4.09 -5.75 10.59
CA ALA A 8 -5.26 -6.53 10.25
C ALA A 8 -5.50 -6.42 8.74
N THR A 9 -6.09 -7.47 8.18
CA THR A 9 -6.47 -7.53 6.77
C THR A 9 -7.83 -8.22 6.67
N SER A 10 -8.69 -7.75 5.78
CA SER A 10 -10.01 -8.31 5.54
C SER A 10 -10.37 -8.19 4.08
N ALA A 11 -10.69 -9.33 3.45
CA ALA A 11 -11.34 -9.33 2.14
C ALA A 11 -12.65 -8.52 2.20
N GLY A 12 -12.96 -7.83 1.11
CA GLY A 12 -14.22 -7.12 0.90
C GLY A 12 -15.33 -8.03 0.35
N SER A 13 -15.00 -9.21 -0.16
CA SER A 13 -15.97 -10.11 -0.75
C SER A 13 -15.67 -11.58 -0.42
N GLY A 14 -16.45 -12.51 -1.00
CA GLY A 14 -16.15 -13.94 -0.92
C GLY A 14 -14.96 -14.39 -1.80
N ARG A 15 -14.33 -13.46 -2.54
CA ARG A 15 -13.08 -13.73 -3.29
C ARG A 15 -11.88 -13.73 -2.34
N PRO A 16 -10.74 -14.34 -2.74
CA PRO A 16 -9.49 -14.20 -2.00
C PRO A 16 -9.12 -12.74 -1.78
N ASN A 17 -8.47 -12.48 -0.64
CA ASN A 17 -7.94 -11.16 -0.34
C ASN A 17 -6.71 -10.89 -1.23
N GLU A 18 -6.72 -9.77 -1.91
CA GLU A 18 -5.67 -9.33 -2.82
C GLU A 18 -4.69 -8.37 -2.12
N ASP A 19 -4.95 -8.00 -0.86
CA ASP A 19 -4.01 -7.28 -0.01
C ASP A 19 -3.02 -8.22 0.69
N LEU A 20 -1.84 -7.68 1.04
CA LEU A 20 -0.90 -8.30 1.97
C LEU A 20 -0.33 -7.27 2.92
N VAL A 21 -0.24 -7.66 4.20
CA VAL A 21 0.59 -6.96 5.19
C VAL A 21 1.67 -7.91 5.67
N ILE A 22 2.93 -7.47 5.61
CA ILE A 22 4.07 -8.18 6.17
C ILE A 22 4.96 -7.20 6.93
N ALA A 23 5.44 -7.59 8.10
CA ALA A 23 6.20 -6.72 8.97
C ALA A 23 7.32 -7.45 9.70
N GLY A 24 8.35 -6.69 10.06
CA GLY A 24 9.42 -7.07 10.96
C GLY A 24 9.60 -6.05 12.08
N PRO A 25 10.61 -6.22 12.95
CA PRO A 25 10.84 -5.33 14.10
C PRO A 25 11.12 -3.87 13.73
N SER A 26 11.55 -3.61 12.50
CA SER A 26 11.96 -2.30 12.02
C SER A 26 11.35 -1.91 10.68
N TRP A 27 10.40 -2.67 10.14
CA TRP A 27 9.80 -2.36 8.84
C TRP A 27 8.39 -2.92 8.72
N ILE A 28 7.57 -2.27 7.88
CA ILE A 28 6.20 -2.68 7.56
C ILE A 28 6.03 -2.50 6.06
N VAL A 29 5.42 -3.48 5.41
CA VAL A 29 5.02 -3.45 4.00
C VAL A 29 3.53 -3.72 3.93
N VAL A 30 2.82 -2.88 3.17
CA VAL A 30 1.43 -3.10 2.76
C VAL A 30 1.40 -3.10 1.23
N LEU A 31 0.77 -4.12 0.68
CA LEU A 31 0.52 -4.30 -0.74
C LEU A 31 -0.99 -4.37 -0.95
N ASP A 32 -1.48 -3.63 -1.95
CA ASP A 32 -2.88 -3.65 -2.40
C ASP A 32 -2.88 -4.18 -3.83
N GLY A 33 -3.46 -5.35 -4.04
CA GLY A 33 -3.48 -6.02 -5.33
C GLY A 33 -4.56 -5.47 -6.26
N ALA A 34 -4.19 -5.10 -7.48
CA ALA A 34 -5.13 -4.57 -8.47
C ALA A 34 -5.52 -5.61 -9.53
N THR A 35 -6.75 -6.09 -9.45
CA THR A 35 -7.30 -7.09 -10.38
C THR A 35 -7.92 -6.47 -11.62
N ALA A 36 -7.67 -7.11 -12.76
CA ALA A 36 -8.32 -6.78 -14.02
C ALA A 36 -9.85 -6.93 -13.91
N ALA A 37 -10.60 -6.21 -14.76
CA ALA A 37 -12.04 -6.37 -14.79
C ALA A 37 -12.44 -7.83 -15.11
N ALA A 38 -13.55 -8.31 -14.56
CA ALA A 38 -13.99 -9.69 -14.76
C ALA A 38 -14.15 -10.01 -16.26
N GLY A 39 -13.54 -11.12 -16.71
CA GLY A 39 -13.56 -11.54 -18.11
C GLY A 39 -12.50 -10.88 -19.00
N VAL A 40 -11.65 -10.01 -18.45
CA VAL A 40 -10.46 -9.48 -19.14
C VAL A 40 -9.33 -10.50 -19.02
N ASP A 41 -8.76 -10.89 -20.16
CA ASP A 41 -7.51 -11.62 -20.20
C ASP A 41 -6.37 -10.69 -19.74
N SER A 42 -5.64 -11.11 -18.70
CA SER A 42 -4.52 -10.35 -18.14
C SER A 42 -3.22 -10.56 -18.92
N GLY A 43 -3.17 -11.54 -19.83
CA GLY A 43 -1.94 -12.00 -20.46
C GLY A 43 -1.05 -12.81 -19.51
N CYS A 44 -1.53 -13.15 -18.31
CA CYS A 44 -0.74 -13.79 -17.26
C CYS A 44 -1.46 -15.02 -16.70
N LEU A 45 -0.71 -16.11 -16.49
CA LEU A 45 -1.22 -17.34 -15.88
C LEU A 45 -1.35 -17.24 -14.35
N HIS A 46 -0.64 -16.28 -13.74
CA HIS A 46 -0.68 -16.01 -12.31
C HIS A 46 -1.73 -14.93 -11.99
N ASP A 47 -2.38 -15.10 -10.85
CA ASP A 47 -3.35 -14.14 -10.33
C ASP A 47 -2.69 -13.07 -9.44
N VAL A 48 -3.50 -12.13 -8.97
CA VAL A 48 -3.04 -11.03 -8.10
C VAL A 48 -2.54 -11.53 -6.75
N PRO A 49 -3.22 -12.48 -6.05
CA PRO A 49 -2.68 -13.06 -4.83
C PRO A 49 -1.29 -13.69 -5.01
N TRP A 50 -1.01 -14.36 -6.14
CA TRP A 50 0.33 -14.87 -6.44
C TRP A 50 1.35 -13.74 -6.55
N LEU A 51 1.03 -12.66 -7.28
CA LEU A 51 1.94 -11.52 -7.48
C LEU A 51 2.27 -10.88 -6.12
N VAL A 52 1.24 -10.57 -5.35
CA VAL A 52 1.35 -9.91 -4.05
C VAL A 52 2.16 -10.76 -3.06
N ALA A 53 1.93 -12.08 -3.02
CA ALA A 53 2.72 -12.99 -2.19
C ALA A 53 4.20 -13.04 -2.60
N ARG A 54 4.49 -13.05 -3.91
CA ARG A 54 5.86 -13.07 -4.44
C ARG A 54 6.61 -11.77 -4.16
N LEU A 55 5.98 -10.64 -4.48
CA LEU A 55 6.54 -9.32 -4.23
C LEU A 55 6.77 -9.08 -2.73
N GLY A 56 5.78 -9.42 -1.90
CA GLY A 56 5.89 -9.29 -0.44
C GLY A 56 7.01 -10.14 0.16
N GLY A 57 7.17 -11.39 -0.31
CA GLY A 57 8.27 -12.25 0.10
C GLY A 57 9.65 -11.69 -0.28
N ALA A 58 9.78 -11.20 -1.51
CA ALA A 58 11.02 -10.60 -2.01
C ALA A 58 11.41 -9.32 -1.25
N LEU A 59 10.42 -8.48 -0.93
CA LEU A 59 10.60 -7.29 -0.08
C LEU A 59 11.02 -7.66 1.34
N ALA A 60 10.31 -8.60 1.97
CA ALA A 60 10.59 -9.02 3.34
C ALA A 60 11.99 -9.63 3.49
N ALA A 61 12.44 -10.45 2.54
CA ALA A 61 13.76 -11.04 2.55
C ALA A 61 14.87 -9.98 2.57
N ARG A 62 14.72 -8.92 1.76
CA ARG A 62 15.68 -7.81 1.67
C ARG A 62 15.64 -6.92 2.91
N LEU A 63 14.45 -6.49 3.32
CA LEU A 63 14.26 -5.62 4.50
C LEU A 63 14.71 -6.28 5.81
N ALA A 64 14.70 -7.61 5.88
CA ALA A 64 15.17 -8.36 7.05
C ALA A 64 16.70 -8.35 7.23
N VAL A 65 17.47 -8.16 6.16
CA VAL A 65 18.94 -8.28 6.20
C VAL A 65 19.68 -7.01 5.81
N ASP A 66 19.00 -6.07 5.14
CA ASP A 66 19.60 -4.86 4.59
C ASP A 66 18.90 -3.56 5.09
N GLY A 67 19.66 -2.78 5.85
CA GLY A 67 19.25 -1.46 6.36
C GLY A 67 19.83 -0.28 5.58
N ASP A 68 20.60 -0.54 4.53
CA ASP A 68 21.46 0.45 3.87
C ASP A 68 20.94 0.81 2.48
N THR A 69 20.44 -0.16 1.72
CA THR A 69 19.88 0.08 0.39
C THR A 69 18.63 0.97 0.49
N PRO A 70 18.51 2.05 -0.30
CA PRO A 70 17.32 2.89 -0.35
C PRO A 70 16.06 2.07 -0.64
N LEU A 71 14.92 2.45 -0.06
CA LEU A 71 13.66 1.71 -0.24
C LEU A 71 13.25 1.53 -1.70
N SER A 72 13.56 2.50 -2.56
CA SER A 72 13.33 2.39 -4.01
C SER A 72 14.18 1.29 -4.65
N GLY A 73 15.44 1.14 -4.24
CA GLY A 73 16.30 0.05 -4.72
C GLY A 73 15.83 -1.32 -4.20
N VAL A 74 15.42 -1.39 -2.94
CA VAL A 74 14.81 -2.61 -2.36
C VAL A 74 13.57 -3.04 -3.15
N LEU A 75 12.72 -2.08 -3.52
CA LEU A 75 11.53 -2.35 -4.32
C LEU A 75 11.86 -2.71 -5.77
N GLU A 76 12.83 -2.04 -6.40
CA GLU A 76 13.29 -2.33 -7.76
C GLU A 76 13.74 -3.79 -7.88
N GLU A 77 14.62 -4.24 -6.99
CA GLU A 77 15.11 -5.63 -6.99
C GLU A 77 13.99 -6.64 -6.68
N ALA A 78 13.04 -6.28 -5.81
CA ALA A 78 11.90 -7.15 -5.50
C ALA A 78 10.95 -7.29 -6.70
N ILE A 79 10.75 -6.22 -7.48
CA ILE A 79 10.00 -6.25 -8.73
C ILE A 79 10.75 -7.09 -9.77
N GLU A 80 12.07 -6.94 -9.90
CA GLU A 80 12.88 -7.73 -10.84
C GLU A 80 12.80 -9.22 -10.53
N GLU A 81 12.95 -9.61 -9.27
CA GLU A 81 12.81 -11.01 -8.84
C GLU A 81 11.40 -11.56 -9.11
N THR A 82 10.37 -10.76 -8.84
CA THR A 82 8.98 -11.14 -9.08
C THR A 82 8.71 -11.31 -10.58
N ALA A 83 9.20 -10.39 -11.42
CA ALA A 83 9.09 -10.45 -12.88
C ALA A 83 9.78 -11.71 -13.43
N ALA A 84 10.98 -12.04 -12.94
CA ALA A 84 11.68 -13.27 -13.32
C ALA A 84 10.89 -14.54 -12.95
N ALA A 85 10.18 -14.53 -11.82
CA ALA A 85 9.38 -15.67 -11.35
C ALA A 85 8.15 -15.98 -12.23
N HIS A 86 7.70 -15.07 -13.09
CA HIS A 86 6.62 -15.36 -14.05
C HIS A 86 7.05 -16.35 -15.15
N GLY A 87 8.35 -16.46 -15.44
CA GLY A 87 8.88 -17.29 -16.52
C GLY A 87 8.39 -16.86 -17.92
N GLY A 88 8.52 -17.74 -18.92
CA GLY A 88 8.20 -17.43 -20.32
C GLY A 88 6.72 -17.55 -20.71
N GLY A 89 5.82 -17.88 -19.76
CA GLY A 89 4.40 -18.15 -20.03
C GLY A 89 3.48 -16.94 -19.89
N CYS A 90 4.00 -15.76 -19.53
CA CYS A 90 3.22 -14.55 -19.29
C CYS A 90 3.65 -13.41 -20.22
N ASP A 91 2.70 -12.65 -20.74
CA ASP A 91 2.92 -11.35 -21.39
C ASP A 91 2.98 -10.24 -20.34
N LEU A 92 4.17 -10.02 -19.80
CA LEU A 92 4.42 -8.98 -18.79
C LEU A 92 4.29 -7.54 -19.34
N GLY A 93 4.21 -7.38 -20.67
CA GLY A 93 3.91 -6.10 -21.31
C GLY A 93 2.42 -5.78 -21.33
N HIS A 94 1.56 -6.76 -21.04
CA HIS A 94 0.12 -6.60 -21.07
C HIS A 94 -0.35 -5.62 -19.98
N PRO A 95 -1.12 -4.56 -20.32
CA PRO A 95 -1.46 -3.50 -19.38
C PRO A 95 -2.40 -3.96 -18.25
N ASP A 96 -3.09 -5.09 -18.44
CA ASP A 96 -3.94 -5.73 -17.42
C ASP A 96 -3.24 -6.88 -16.70
N SER A 97 -1.92 -7.07 -16.90
CA SER A 97 -1.14 -7.98 -16.06
C SER A 97 -1.33 -7.62 -14.57
N PRO A 98 -1.28 -8.62 -13.66
CA PRO A 98 -1.35 -8.39 -12.23
C PRO A 98 -0.40 -7.27 -11.78
N SER A 99 -0.89 -6.39 -10.92
CA SER A 99 -0.11 -5.31 -10.35
C SER A 99 -0.51 -5.07 -8.90
N SER A 100 0.32 -4.35 -8.15
CA SER A 100 0.03 -3.96 -6.78
C SER A 100 0.51 -2.54 -6.49
N THR A 101 -0.19 -1.82 -5.63
CA THR A 101 0.39 -0.65 -4.96
C THR A 101 1.38 -1.13 -3.88
N VAL A 102 2.29 -0.26 -3.47
CA VAL A 102 3.29 -0.59 -2.44
C VAL A 102 3.40 0.57 -1.47
N ALA A 103 3.20 0.30 -0.19
CA ALA A 103 3.56 1.21 0.89
C ALA A 103 4.54 0.51 1.83
N VAL A 104 5.75 1.07 1.96
CA VAL A 104 6.81 0.54 2.84
C VAL A 104 7.24 1.62 3.82
N VAL A 105 7.45 1.21 5.06
CA VAL A 105 8.18 2.00 6.06
C VAL A 105 9.32 1.19 6.65
N ARG A 106 10.45 1.84 6.93
CA ARG A 106 11.61 1.26 7.60
C ARG A 106 12.17 2.21 8.64
N VAL A 107 12.46 1.70 9.84
CA VAL A 107 13.12 2.43 10.92
C VAL A 107 14.60 2.03 10.94
N ALA A 108 15.45 2.90 10.42
CA ALA A 108 16.89 2.69 10.34
C ALA A 108 17.62 3.96 10.78
N ARG A 109 18.72 3.80 11.53
CA ARG A 109 19.63 4.90 11.91
C ARG A 109 18.94 6.13 12.53
N GLY A 110 17.93 5.89 13.38
CA GLY A 110 17.16 6.96 14.04
C GLY A 110 16.19 7.70 13.12
N ARG A 111 15.95 7.21 11.91
CA ARG A 111 14.98 7.76 10.96
C ARG A 111 13.88 6.77 10.66
N VAL A 112 12.70 7.29 10.35
CA VAL A 112 11.64 6.57 9.67
C VAL A 112 11.71 6.93 8.20
N GLU A 113 12.09 5.97 7.38
CA GLU A 113 12.06 6.03 5.92
C GLU A 113 10.73 5.48 5.42
N TYR A 114 10.20 6.07 4.35
CA TYR A 114 8.96 5.62 3.73
C TYR A 114 9.06 5.66 2.20
N LEU A 115 8.25 4.82 1.56
CA LEU A 115 8.05 4.79 0.11
C LEU A 115 6.60 4.41 -0.19
N VAL A 116 5.92 5.21 -1.02
CA VAL A 116 4.57 4.96 -1.52
C VAL A 116 4.58 4.90 -3.04
N LEU A 117 4.08 3.81 -3.62
CA LEU A 117 3.91 3.60 -5.06
C LEU A 117 2.45 3.21 -5.32
N GLY A 118 1.66 4.11 -5.93
CA GLY A 118 0.21 3.94 -6.05
C GLY A 118 -0.54 4.44 -4.81
N ASP A 119 -1.84 4.20 -4.74
CA ASP A 119 -2.77 4.88 -3.82
C ASP A 119 -2.91 4.23 -2.42
N SER A 120 -1.91 3.48 -1.95
CA SER A 120 -1.81 3.04 -0.55
C SER A 120 -1.02 4.04 0.30
N PRO A 121 -1.65 4.79 1.23
CA PRO A 121 -0.95 5.84 1.97
C PRO A 121 -0.10 5.32 3.14
N VAL A 122 0.92 6.10 3.47
CA VAL A 122 1.61 6.07 4.78
C VAL A 122 1.15 7.28 5.59
N VAL A 123 0.79 7.05 6.85
CA VAL A 123 0.39 8.09 7.79
C VAL A 123 1.43 8.21 8.89
N LEU A 124 2.14 9.33 8.93
CA LEU A 124 3.08 9.68 9.98
C LEU A 124 2.32 10.32 11.13
N ALA A 125 2.62 9.90 12.36
CA ALA A 125 1.93 10.37 13.55
C ALA A 125 2.90 11.19 14.41
N PRO A 126 2.91 12.53 14.31
CA PRO A 126 3.85 13.36 15.06
C PRO A 126 3.69 13.19 16.57
N ALA A 127 4.79 13.30 17.32
CA ALA A 127 4.77 13.23 18.78
C ALA A 127 3.96 14.39 19.39
N ALA A 128 3.85 15.52 18.68
CA ALA A 128 3.04 16.68 19.08
C ALA A 128 1.53 16.49 18.84
N GLY A 129 1.10 15.40 18.21
CA GLY A 129 -0.29 15.16 17.81
C GLY A 129 -0.55 15.39 16.33
N GLY A 130 -1.78 15.11 15.89
CA GLY A 130 -2.18 15.13 14.49
C GLY A 130 -1.68 13.95 13.66
N ALA A 131 -1.87 14.07 12.35
CA ALA A 131 -1.47 13.13 11.31
C ALA A 131 -0.91 13.87 10.09
N GLU A 132 0.18 13.35 9.53
CA GLU A 132 0.75 13.77 8.25
C GLU A 132 0.68 12.61 7.26
N VAL A 133 0.17 12.85 6.05
CA VAL A 133 -0.08 11.78 5.08
C VAL A 133 0.89 11.89 3.91
N VAL A 134 1.52 10.76 3.61
CA VAL A 134 2.28 10.55 2.38
C VAL A 134 1.43 9.68 1.47
N ALA A 135 1.05 10.20 0.33
CA ALA A 135 0.25 9.52 -0.68
C ALA A 135 0.78 9.82 -2.08
N ASP A 136 0.55 8.89 -3.01
CA ASP A 136 0.73 9.11 -4.43
C ASP A 136 -0.63 9.32 -5.10
N ASP A 137 -0.94 10.58 -5.42
CA ASP A 137 -2.24 10.99 -5.94
C ASP A 137 -2.27 11.08 -7.47
N ARG A 138 -1.25 10.56 -8.17
CA ARG A 138 -1.19 10.61 -9.64
C ARG A 138 -2.38 9.89 -10.29
N LEU A 139 -2.83 8.78 -9.70
CA LEU A 139 -4.04 8.08 -10.16
C LEU A 139 -5.29 8.95 -9.98
N GLU A 140 -5.39 9.72 -8.90
CA GLU A 140 -6.54 10.60 -8.62
C GLU A 140 -6.61 11.82 -9.54
N ARG A 141 -5.45 12.25 -10.05
CA ARG A 141 -5.32 13.41 -10.95
C ARG A 141 -5.52 13.07 -12.43
N LEU A 142 -5.84 11.81 -12.77
CA LEU A 142 -6.11 11.45 -14.16
C LEU A 142 -7.31 12.21 -14.73
N PRO A 143 -7.29 12.55 -16.03
CA PRO A 143 -8.35 13.33 -16.66
C PRO A 143 -9.68 12.54 -16.71
N GLY A 144 -10.79 13.27 -16.66
CA GLY A 144 -12.15 12.71 -16.77
C GLY A 144 -12.81 12.36 -15.44
N GLY A 145 -12.07 12.37 -14.33
CA GLY A 145 -12.60 12.04 -13.01
C GLY A 145 -12.97 10.57 -12.87
N ARG A 146 -13.19 10.12 -11.63
CA ARG A 146 -13.53 8.72 -11.36
C ARG A 146 -15.04 8.46 -11.59
N PRO A 147 -15.44 7.26 -12.06
CA PRO A 147 -14.60 6.11 -12.39
C PRO A 147 -13.86 6.26 -13.73
N TYR A 148 -12.60 5.82 -13.77
CA TYR A 148 -11.79 5.85 -14.99
C TYR A 148 -12.19 4.73 -15.95
N THR A 149 -12.19 5.03 -17.25
CA THR A 149 -12.33 4.03 -18.31
C THR A 149 -11.14 3.07 -18.30
N VAL A 150 -11.37 1.81 -18.66
CA VAL A 150 -10.29 0.80 -18.78
C VAL A 150 -9.20 1.26 -19.75
N GLU A 151 -9.56 1.89 -20.87
CA GLU A 151 -8.62 2.39 -21.88
C GLU A 151 -7.72 3.51 -21.33
N LEU A 152 -8.26 4.40 -20.49
CA LEU A 152 -7.47 5.42 -19.82
C LEU A 152 -6.49 4.79 -18.83
N VAL A 153 -6.96 3.87 -17.99
CA VAL A 153 -6.10 3.17 -17.02
C VAL A 153 -4.96 2.44 -17.73
N ARG A 154 -5.26 1.66 -18.79
CA ARG A 154 -4.26 0.95 -19.60
C ARG A 154 -3.22 1.88 -20.20
N ARG A 155 -3.66 3.02 -20.75
CA ARG A 155 -2.77 3.99 -21.39
C ARG A 155 -1.86 4.73 -20.40
N MET A 156 -2.35 4.99 -19.19
CA MET A 156 -1.66 5.82 -18.19
C MET A 156 -0.90 5.01 -17.13
N ARG A 157 -1.00 3.68 -17.12
CA ARG A 157 -0.30 2.81 -16.16
C ARG A 157 1.18 2.65 -16.54
N ASN A 158 2.07 2.83 -15.58
CA ASN A 158 3.52 2.62 -15.70
C ASN A 158 4.15 3.35 -16.90
N VAL A 159 3.71 4.59 -17.13
CA VAL A 159 4.25 5.49 -18.14
C VAL A 159 4.48 6.89 -17.57
N PRO A 160 5.48 7.64 -18.06
CA PRO A 160 5.67 9.04 -17.69
C PRO A 160 4.42 9.88 -17.93
N GLY A 161 4.08 10.74 -16.96
CA GLY A 161 2.86 11.56 -16.98
C GLY A 161 1.57 10.81 -16.62
N GLY A 162 1.65 9.52 -16.31
CA GLY A 162 0.56 8.72 -15.77
C GLY A 162 0.74 8.40 -14.28
N PHE A 163 0.32 7.20 -13.90
CA PHE A 163 0.45 6.67 -12.54
C PHE A 163 1.30 5.38 -12.54
N TRP A 164 1.83 5.02 -11.39
CA TRP A 164 2.78 3.92 -11.26
C TRP A 164 2.33 2.90 -10.22
N VAL A 165 2.58 1.63 -10.53
CA VAL A 165 2.26 0.46 -9.69
C VAL A 165 3.38 -0.57 -9.85
N ALA A 166 3.59 -1.40 -8.81
CA ALA A 166 4.48 -2.54 -8.90
C ALA A 166 3.84 -3.62 -9.77
N ALA A 167 4.46 -3.87 -10.92
CA ALA A 167 4.06 -4.92 -11.86
C ALA A 167 5.33 -5.62 -12.35
N ALA A 168 5.60 -5.62 -13.65
CA ALA A 168 6.80 -6.25 -14.24
C ALA A 168 7.90 -5.27 -14.66
N ARG A 169 7.81 -3.99 -14.29
CA ARG A 169 8.77 -2.93 -14.65
C ARG A 169 9.53 -2.46 -13.41
N PRO A 170 10.76 -2.93 -13.16
CA PRO A 170 11.54 -2.55 -11.97
C PRO A 170 11.72 -1.04 -11.83
N GLU A 171 11.83 -0.31 -12.94
CA GLU A 171 11.99 1.14 -12.96
C GLU A 171 10.80 1.91 -12.35
N ALA A 172 9.64 1.25 -12.18
CA ALA A 172 8.51 1.83 -11.45
C ALA A 172 8.85 2.16 -10.00
N ALA A 173 9.78 1.43 -9.39
CA ALA A 173 10.20 1.67 -8.01
C ALA A 173 10.81 3.08 -7.80
N ALA A 174 11.54 3.58 -8.80
CA ALA A 174 12.13 4.93 -8.77
C ALA A 174 11.08 6.06 -8.86
N GLN A 175 9.83 5.70 -9.18
CA GLN A 175 8.73 6.66 -9.32
C GLN A 175 7.94 6.83 -8.02
N GLY A 176 8.22 6.04 -6.98
CA GLY A 176 7.53 6.14 -5.69
C GLY A 176 7.78 7.47 -4.98
N VAL A 177 6.79 7.91 -4.21
CA VAL A 177 6.89 9.07 -3.31
C VAL A 177 7.58 8.60 -2.04
N GLY A 178 8.85 8.97 -1.88
CA GLY A 178 9.69 8.52 -0.77
C GLY A 178 10.34 9.67 0.01
N GLY A 179 10.71 9.40 1.25
CA GLY A 179 11.33 10.37 2.14
C GLY A 179 11.75 9.77 3.47
N SER A 180 12.21 10.63 4.38
CA SER A 180 12.52 10.22 5.76
C SER A 180 12.28 11.35 6.76
N VAL A 181 11.91 10.99 7.98
CA VAL A 181 11.75 11.90 9.12
C VAL A 181 12.53 11.39 10.33
N ASP A 182 12.86 12.28 11.27
CA ASP A 182 13.51 11.86 12.52
C ASP A 182 12.52 11.00 13.32
N ALA A 183 12.96 9.81 13.75
CA ALA A 183 12.08 8.90 14.48
C ALA A 183 11.62 9.49 15.83
N ARG A 184 12.34 10.47 16.38
CA ARG A 184 11.98 11.16 17.64
C ARG A 184 10.84 12.16 17.46
N GLU A 185 10.56 12.58 16.23
CA GLU A 185 9.46 13.48 15.91
C GLU A 185 8.13 12.73 15.80
N LEU A 186 8.14 11.40 15.81
CA LEU A 186 6.97 10.55 15.62
C LEU A 186 6.71 9.69 16.85
N ARG A 187 5.42 9.46 17.14
CA ARG A 187 4.97 8.44 18.12
C ARG A 187 4.68 7.09 17.46
N GLY A 188 4.39 7.09 16.17
CA GLY A 188 4.10 5.89 15.39
C GLY A 188 3.87 6.20 13.92
N VAL A 189 3.59 5.14 13.17
CA VAL A 189 3.26 5.19 11.74
C VAL A 189 2.14 4.24 11.40
N GLY A 190 1.18 4.72 10.61
CA GLY A 190 0.15 3.92 9.97
C GLY A 190 0.52 3.61 8.53
N VAL A 191 0.20 2.41 8.06
CA VAL A 191 0.27 2.04 6.64
C VAL A 191 -1.05 1.37 6.27
N CYS A 192 -1.70 1.83 5.20
CA CYS A 192 -3.07 1.42 4.88
C CYS A 192 -3.28 1.22 3.38
N THR A 193 -4.25 0.40 2.99
CA THR A 193 -4.74 0.31 1.61
C THR A 193 -5.85 1.32 1.34
N ASP A 194 -6.26 1.48 0.08
CA ASP A 194 -7.30 2.43 -0.31
C ASP A 194 -8.67 2.08 0.34
N GLY A 195 -8.89 0.80 0.66
CA GLY A 195 -10.06 0.32 1.39
C GLY A 195 -10.23 0.97 2.76
N VAL A 196 -9.12 1.31 3.44
CA VAL A 196 -9.15 2.07 4.69
C VAL A 196 -9.24 3.57 4.44
N ALA A 197 -8.57 4.08 3.39
CA ALA A 197 -8.64 5.49 3.01
C ALA A 197 -10.08 5.97 2.73
N ARG A 198 -10.99 5.06 2.35
CA ARG A 198 -12.45 5.32 2.25
C ARG A 198 -13.06 5.99 3.49
N LEU A 199 -12.54 5.76 4.70
CA LEU A 199 -12.99 6.48 5.90
C LEU A 199 -12.90 7.98 5.70
N VAL A 200 -11.78 8.44 5.17
CA VAL A 200 -11.48 9.85 4.93
C VAL A 200 -12.20 10.32 3.68
N ASP A 201 -12.02 9.60 2.56
CA ASP A 201 -12.48 10.06 1.26
C ASP A 201 -14.02 10.11 1.16
N TRP A 202 -14.71 9.16 1.80
CA TRP A 202 -16.14 8.93 1.57
C TRP A 202 -16.99 9.17 2.82
N TYR A 203 -16.43 8.93 4.00
CA TYR A 203 -17.21 8.90 5.23
C TYR A 203 -16.93 10.05 6.20
N GLY A 204 -16.07 10.99 5.79
CA GLY A 204 -15.83 12.26 6.47
C GLY A 204 -14.95 12.15 7.71
N TRP A 205 -14.21 11.05 7.87
CA TRP A 205 -13.16 10.98 8.88
C TRP A 205 -12.02 11.90 8.48
N SER A 206 -11.30 12.41 9.47
CA SER A 206 -9.98 12.98 9.27
C SER A 206 -8.92 11.88 9.39
N TRP A 207 -7.70 12.16 8.90
CA TRP A 207 -6.57 11.27 9.17
C TRP A 207 -6.19 11.24 10.66
N ASP A 208 -6.50 12.29 11.42
CA ASP A 208 -6.35 12.30 12.87
C ASP A 208 -7.25 11.25 13.54
N ASP A 209 -8.51 11.10 13.07
CA ASP A 209 -9.43 10.06 13.54
C ASP A 209 -8.90 8.65 13.22
N VAL A 210 -8.34 8.46 12.03
CA VAL A 210 -7.74 7.18 11.62
C VAL A 210 -6.55 6.84 12.51
N VAL A 211 -5.64 7.79 12.76
CA VAL A 211 -4.48 7.55 13.62
C VAL A 211 -4.90 7.29 15.07
N ALA A 212 -5.89 8.02 15.58
CA ALA A 212 -6.42 7.78 16.93
C ALA A 212 -6.98 6.36 17.07
N ALA A 213 -7.74 5.88 16.07
CA ALA A 213 -8.28 4.52 16.06
C ALA A 213 -7.17 3.46 15.90
N LEU A 214 -6.18 3.68 15.03
CA LEU A 214 -5.03 2.77 14.86
C LEU A 214 -4.23 2.60 16.15
N ASP A 215 -3.93 3.69 16.86
CA ASP A 215 -3.11 3.66 18.07
C ASP A 215 -3.88 3.20 19.31
N GLY A 216 -5.17 3.53 19.40
CA GLY A 216 -6.02 3.23 20.55
C GLY A 216 -6.70 1.86 20.50
N GLU A 217 -7.32 1.52 19.37
CA GLU A 217 -8.16 0.32 19.22
C GLU A 217 -7.56 -0.72 18.27
N GLY A 218 -6.62 -0.30 17.43
CA GLY A 218 -5.87 -1.14 16.52
C GLY A 218 -6.50 -1.28 15.12
N PRO A 219 -5.73 -1.85 14.16
CA PRO A 219 -6.15 -1.96 12.76
C PRO A 219 -7.48 -2.68 12.51
N ARG A 220 -7.85 -3.66 13.36
CA ARG A 220 -9.13 -4.36 13.24
C ARG A 220 -10.32 -3.43 13.48
N ALA A 221 -10.21 -2.49 14.41
CA ALA A 221 -11.28 -1.53 14.70
C ALA A 221 -11.47 -0.55 13.54
N VAL A 222 -10.38 -0.09 12.94
CA VAL A 222 -10.39 0.76 11.74
C VAL A 222 -11.10 0.07 10.57
N ILE A 223 -10.75 -1.18 10.29
CA ILE A 223 -11.45 -1.99 9.27
C ILE A 223 -12.93 -2.17 9.65
N GLY A 224 -13.22 -2.43 10.92
CA GLY A 224 -14.60 -2.52 11.42
C GLY A 224 -15.41 -1.25 11.17
N ALA A 225 -14.80 -0.07 11.34
CA ALA A 225 -15.42 1.22 11.05
C ALA A 225 -15.73 1.37 9.55
N VAL A 226 -14.80 0.99 8.66
CA VAL A 226 -15.03 0.95 7.20
C VAL A 226 -16.27 0.11 6.91
N ARG A 227 -16.33 -1.13 7.42
CA ARG A 227 -17.45 -2.05 7.16
C ARG A 227 -18.76 -1.51 7.71
N GLY A 228 -18.76 -0.94 8.91
CA GLY A 228 -19.95 -0.33 9.51
C GLY A 228 -20.52 0.78 8.64
N LEU A 229 -19.67 1.65 8.10
CA LEU A 229 -20.06 2.77 7.23
C LEU A 229 -20.48 2.31 5.83
N GLU A 230 -19.79 1.33 5.24
CA GLU A 230 -20.19 0.69 3.98
C GLU A 230 -21.57 0.01 4.09
N VAL A 231 -21.91 -0.56 5.25
CA VAL A 231 -23.23 -1.12 5.51
C VAL A 231 -24.29 -0.03 5.71
N ALA A 232 -23.98 0.99 6.51
CA ALA A 232 -24.94 2.01 6.90
C ALA A 232 -25.23 3.05 5.81
N ARG A 233 -24.22 3.41 5.00
CA ARG A 233 -24.30 4.51 4.02
C ARG A 233 -24.10 4.05 2.57
N GLY A 234 -23.56 2.86 2.36
CA GLY A 234 -23.21 2.36 1.02
C GLY A 234 -21.94 3.01 0.45
N PRO A 235 -21.41 2.48 -0.66
CA PRO A 235 -20.23 3.04 -1.31
C PRO A 235 -20.57 4.34 -2.06
N VAL A 236 -19.63 5.28 -2.11
CA VAL A 236 -19.77 6.46 -3.00
C VAL A 236 -19.64 6.05 -4.47
N ARG A 237 -18.77 5.09 -4.76
CA ARG A 237 -18.54 4.53 -6.11
C ARG A 237 -17.93 3.13 -6.04
N GLY A 238 -18.00 2.36 -7.13
CA GLY A 238 -17.35 1.05 -7.23
C GLY A 238 -18.01 -0.03 -6.36
N LYS A 239 -17.20 -0.99 -5.91
CA LYS A 239 -17.67 -2.13 -5.10
C LYS A 239 -18.08 -1.71 -3.69
N ARG A 240 -19.12 -2.37 -3.15
CA ARG A 240 -19.66 -2.13 -1.80
C ARG A 240 -18.58 -2.23 -0.73
N HIS A 241 -17.71 -3.22 -0.84
CA HIS A 241 -16.62 -3.49 0.08
C HIS A 241 -15.34 -3.68 -0.73
N ASP A 242 -14.32 -2.89 -0.42
CA ASP A 242 -12.94 -3.16 -0.86
C ASP A 242 -12.25 -4.17 0.03
N ASP A 243 -11.15 -4.75 -0.43
CA ASP A 243 -10.20 -5.36 0.50
C ASP A 243 -9.63 -4.22 1.36
N ALA A 244 -9.47 -4.47 2.66
CA ALA A 244 -9.07 -3.43 3.59
C ALA A 244 -7.99 -3.97 4.51
N SER A 245 -6.85 -3.30 4.50
CA SER A 245 -5.69 -3.66 5.29
C SER A 245 -5.08 -2.43 5.94
N ALA A 246 -4.66 -2.59 7.18
CA ALA A 246 -3.95 -1.56 7.92
C ALA A 246 -2.92 -2.17 8.85
N ALA A 247 -1.84 -1.42 9.05
CA ALA A 247 -0.81 -1.68 10.02
C ALA A 247 -0.53 -0.42 10.85
N TRP A 248 -0.19 -0.63 12.12
CA TRP A 248 0.28 0.40 13.03
C TRP A 248 1.61 -0.02 13.65
N GLY A 249 2.65 0.77 13.40
CA GLY A 249 3.96 0.62 14.02
C GLY A 249 4.15 1.68 15.10
N ARG A 250 4.06 1.29 16.37
CA ARG A 250 4.36 2.20 17.50
C ARG A 250 5.87 2.32 17.64
N LEU A 251 6.39 3.55 17.70
CA LEU A 251 7.83 3.78 17.86
C LEU A 251 8.24 3.65 19.32
N VAL A 252 9.47 3.16 19.55
CA VAL A 252 10.07 3.18 20.89
C VAL A 252 10.31 4.63 21.29
N ALA A 253 9.79 5.05 22.45
CA ALA A 253 10.07 6.37 23.00
C ALA A 253 11.59 6.54 23.14
N ALA A 254 12.12 7.69 22.70
CA ALA A 254 13.52 8.00 22.92
C ALA A 254 13.81 7.97 24.43
N PRO A 255 14.89 7.32 24.90
CA PRO A 255 15.30 7.48 26.28
C PRO A 255 15.54 8.97 26.55
N SER A 256 14.92 9.46 27.61
CA SER A 256 15.08 10.83 28.15
C SER A 256 16.51 11.10 28.58
#